data_AF-A0AA43JUK7-F1
#
_entry.id   AF-A0AA43JUK7-F1
#
_cell.length_a   1.000
_cell.length_b   1.000
_cell.length_c   1.000
_cell.angle_alpha   90.00
_cell.angle_beta   90.00
_cell.angle_gamma   90.00
#
_symmetry.space_group_name_H-M   'P 1'
#
loop_
_entity.id
_entity.type
_entity.pdbx_description
1 polymer ?
#
loop_
_entity_poly.entity_id
_entity_poly.type
_entity_poly.pdbx_seq_one_letter_code
_entity_poly.pdbx_strand_id
1 'polypeptide(L)'
;MASPYFGKATFDFLADLAAHNDRDWFAAHKADYESAVKEPALRFIQDFTPHLEALSPHFHAGPRSLFRIHRDTRFSNDKRPYKTHTGIHFRHDTDRDVHKPGFYLHIEPEGCFAGLGIWRPDAPTLRAVREHMAE
;
A
#
# COMPACT_ATOMS: atom_id res chain seq x y z
N MET A 1 24.83 -4.11 7.40
CA MET A 1 23.39 -4.36 7.61
C MET A 1 22.63 -3.45 6.66
N ALA A 2 21.61 -3.95 5.95
CA ALA A 2 20.80 -3.11 5.07
C ALA A 2 20.07 -2.06 5.91
N SER A 3 20.04 -0.81 5.44
CA SER A 3 19.34 0.26 6.15
C SER A 3 17.83 0.04 6.04
N PRO A 4 17.06 0.05 7.14
CA PRO A 4 15.63 -0.21 7.09
C PRO A 4 14.92 0.87 6.25
N TYR A 5 13.90 0.46 5.47
CA TYR A 5 13.07 1.40 4.71
C TYR A 5 12.19 2.22 5.65
N PHE A 6 11.41 1.55 6.49
CA PHE A 6 10.51 2.17 7.44
C PHE A 6 11.15 2.14 8.82
N GLY A 7 11.30 3.32 9.42
CA GLY A 7 11.97 3.49 10.70
C GLY A 7 11.11 4.27 11.68
N LYS A 8 11.70 4.63 12.82
CA LYS A 8 11.07 5.43 13.86
C LYS A 8 10.35 6.67 13.30
N ALA A 9 11.02 7.45 12.45
CA ALA A 9 10.44 8.65 11.84
C ALA A 9 9.15 8.36 11.03
N THR A 10 9.08 7.22 10.34
CA THR A 10 7.87 6.81 9.61
C THR A 10 6.70 6.61 10.58
N PHE A 11 6.92 5.86 11.66
CA PHE A 11 5.87 5.53 12.61
C PHE A 11 5.48 6.72 13.49
N ASP A 12 6.45 7.55 13.89
CA ASP A 12 6.20 8.78 14.64
C ASP A 12 5.33 9.74 13.81
N PHE A 13 5.66 9.95 12.52
CA PHE A 13 4.84 10.78 11.63
C PHE A 13 3.41 10.24 11.48
N LEU A 14 3.25 8.93 11.29
CA LEU A 14 1.92 8.33 11.14
C LEU A 14 1.08 8.43 12.43
N ALA A 15 1.72 8.35 13.59
CA ALA A 15 1.07 8.55 14.89
C ALA A 15 0.66 10.02 15.09
N ASP A 16 1.55 10.97 14.77
CA ASP A 16 1.25 12.41 14.84
C ASP A 16 0.13 12.79 13.86
N LEU A 17 0.14 12.24 12.65
CA LEU A 17 -0.94 12.42 11.67
C LEU A 17 -2.27 11.87 12.19
N ALA A 18 -2.25 10.79 12.97
CA ALA A 18 -3.47 10.26 13.59
C ALA A 18 -4.04 11.22 14.64
N ALA A 19 -3.17 11.87 15.43
CA ALA A 19 -3.54 12.87 16.42
C ALA A 19 -3.98 14.21 15.80
N HIS A 20 -3.39 14.60 14.67
CA HIS A 20 -3.56 15.91 14.02
C HIS A 20 -4.04 15.77 12.55
N ASN A 21 -5.10 14.97 12.34
CA ASN A 21 -5.60 14.64 11.00
C ASN A 21 -6.45 15.75 10.38
N ASP A 22 -5.81 16.88 10.06
CA ASP A 22 -6.40 18.02 9.36
C ASP A 22 -5.45 18.58 8.28
N ARG A 23 -6.00 19.40 7.39
CA ARG A 23 -5.29 19.88 6.20
C ARG A 23 -4.20 20.89 6.50
N ASP A 24 -4.40 21.73 7.51
CA ASP A 24 -3.46 22.81 7.83
C ASP A 24 -2.23 22.22 8.52
N TRP A 25 -2.45 21.30 9.45
CA TRP A 25 -1.36 20.53 10.06
C TRP A 25 -0.59 19.75 9.01
N PHE A 26 -1.26 19.01 8.12
CA PHE A 26 -0.57 18.25 7.08
C PHE A 26 0.21 19.15 6.11
N ALA A 27 -0.33 20.33 5.75
CA ALA A 27 0.37 21.27 4.89
C ALA A 27 1.69 21.75 5.54
N ALA A 28 1.69 22.02 6.84
CA ALA A 28 2.87 22.41 7.60
C ALA A 28 3.91 21.29 7.70
N HIS A 29 3.49 20.03 7.78
CA HIS A 29 4.36 18.85 7.95
C HIS A 29 4.55 18.03 6.67
N LYS A 30 4.24 18.62 5.51
CA LYS A 30 4.30 17.93 4.22
C LYS A 30 5.71 17.45 3.88
N ALA A 31 6.74 18.22 4.22
CA ALA A 31 8.13 17.84 4.01
C ALA A 31 8.52 16.61 4.85
N ASP A 32 8.01 16.53 6.08
CA ASP A 32 8.23 15.39 6.98
C ASP A 32 7.52 14.14 6.43
N TYR A 33 6.29 14.27 5.93
CA TYR A 33 5.62 13.19 5.22
C TYR A 33 6.44 12.69 4.02
N GLU A 34 6.94 13.61 3.20
CA GLU A 34 7.67 13.27 1.99
C GLU A 34 8.95 12.49 2.32
N SER A 35 9.74 12.97 3.27
CA SER A 35 11.02 12.35 3.66
C SER A 35 10.88 11.11 4.54
N ALA A 36 9.94 11.09 5.50
CA ALA A 36 9.82 10.01 6.48
C ALA A 36 8.94 8.85 6.01
N VAL A 37 8.02 9.09 5.06
CA VAL A 37 7.02 8.10 4.65
C VAL A 37 7.05 7.82 3.15
N LYS A 38 6.89 8.86 2.33
CA LYS A 38 6.72 8.69 0.87
C LYS A 38 8.00 8.21 0.18
N GLU A 39 9.12 8.88 0.42
CA GLU A 39 10.41 8.54 -0.18
C GLU A 39 10.88 7.12 0.22
N PRO A 40 10.82 6.72 1.52
CA PRO A 40 11.18 5.35 1.88
C PRO A 40 10.26 4.29 1.28
N ALA A 41 8.96 4.58 1.15
CA ALA A 41 8.02 3.68 0.48
C ALA A 41 8.34 3.52 -1.01
N LEU A 42 8.68 4.62 -1.70
CA LEU A 42 9.08 4.58 -3.11
C LEU A 42 10.41 3.83 -3.30
N ARG A 43 11.36 4.03 -2.40
CA ARG A 43 12.63 3.28 -2.40
C ARG A 43 12.39 1.78 -2.20
N PHE A 44 11.55 1.40 -1.25
CA PHE A 44 11.15 0.00 -1.06
C PHE A 44 10.52 -0.59 -2.33
N ILE A 45 9.58 0.13 -2.96
CA ILE A 45 8.93 -0.32 -4.20
C ILE A 45 9.97 -0.55 -5.29
N GLN A 46 10.89 0.39 -5.48
CA GLN A 46 11.94 0.29 -6.48
C GLN A 46 12.82 -0.95 -6.23
N ASP A 47 13.34 -1.10 -5.01
CA ASP A 47 14.25 -2.17 -4.65
C ASP A 47 13.56 -3.54 -4.62
N PHE A 48 12.24 -3.58 -4.44
CA PHE A 48 11.44 -4.81 -4.47
C PHE A 48 11.08 -5.28 -5.89
N THR A 49 11.23 -4.42 -6.90
CA THR A 49 10.91 -4.72 -8.31
C THR A 49 11.54 -6.02 -8.83
N PRO A 50 12.87 -6.25 -8.73
CA PRO A 50 13.48 -7.48 -9.25
C PRO A 50 12.98 -8.75 -8.54
N HIS A 51 12.57 -8.64 -7.28
CA HIS A 51 12.02 -9.77 -6.53
C HIS A 51 10.60 -10.12 -7.02
N LEU A 52 9.79 -9.13 -7.37
CA LEU A 52 8.47 -9.35 -7.97
C LEU A 52 8.57 -9.95 -9.37
N GLU A 53 9.48 -9.43 -10.21
CA GLU A 53 9.69 -9.96 -11.56
C GLU A 53 10.16 -11.41 -11.55
N ALA A 54 10.99 -11.80 -10.56
CA ALA A 54 11.40 -13.18 -10.35
C ALA A 54 10.25 -14.10 -9.91
N LEU A 55 9.22 -13.57 -9.23
CA LEU A 55 8.03 -14.34 -8.85
C LEU A 55 7.09 -14.54 -10.03
N SER A 56 6.83 -13.50 -10.81
CA SER A 56 6.07 -13.59 -12.06
C SER A 56 6.23 -12.31 -12.89
N PRO A 57 6.37 -12.42 -14.22
CA PRO A 57 6.47 -11.26 -15.11
C PRO A 57 5.19 -10.41 -15.16
N HIS A 58 4.09 -10.91 -14.59
CA HIS A 58 2.81 -10.21 -14.56
C HIS A 58 2.68 -9.22 -13.39
N PHE A 59 3.56 -9.25 -12.39
CA PHE A 59 3.50 -8.25 -11.32
C PHE A 59 4.35 -7.03 -11.66
N HIS A 60 3.76 -5.86 -11.48
CA HIS A 60 4.44 -4.60 -11.75
C HIS A 60 4.62 -3.77 -10.47
N ALA A 61 5.86 -3.38 -10.23
CA ALA A 61 6.23 -2.39 -9.23
C ALA A 61 6.53 -1.04 -9.88
N GLY A 62 6.12 0.03 -9.21
CA GLY A 62 6.48 1.39 -9.61
C GLY A 62 5.78 2.42 -8.74
N PRO A 63 5.99 3.72 -8.98
CA PRO A 63 5.43 4.78 -8.13
C PRO A 63 3.89 4.72 -7.99
N ARG A 64 3.19 4.13 -8.96
CA ARG A 64 1.73 3.93 -8.92
C ARG A 64 1.27 2.79 -7.98
N SER A 65 2.19 1.94 -7.53
CA SER A 65 1.93 0.93 -6.50
C SER A 65 1.70 1.57 -5.13
N LEU A 66 2.24 2.77 -4.88
CA LEU A 66 2.01 3.50 -3.66
C LEU A 66 0.61 4.13 -3.65
N PHE A 67 -0.19 3.84 -2.62
CA PHE A 67 -1.47 4.49 -2.45
C PHE A 67 -1.32 5.96 -2.07
N ARG A 68 -2.26 6.76 -2.57
CA ARG A 68 -2.41 8.15 -2.12
C ARG A 68 -2.75 8.18 -0.64
N ILE A 69 -2.11 9.10 0.09
CA ILE A 69 -2.38 9.37 1.51
C ILE A 69 -3.79 9.91 1.75
N HIS A 70 -4.37 10.63 0.79
CA HIS A 70 -5.73 11.16 0.91
C HIS A 70 -6.77 10.05 1.01
N ARG A 71 -7.71 10.23 1.94
CA ARG A 71 -8.84 9.34 2.14
C ARG A 71 -10.01 9.76 1.26
N ASP A 72 -10.73 8.77 0.73
CA ASP A 72 -12.01 9.01 0.08
C ASP A 72 -13.11 9.05 1.14
N THR A 73 -13.63 10.25 1.42
CA THR A 73 -14.58 10.49 2.53
C THR A 73 -16.02 10.68 2.06
N ARG A 74 -16.30 10.55 0.75
CA ARG A 74 -17.62 10.85 0.15
C ARG A 74 -18.75 10.07 0.83
N PHE A 75 -18.52 8.80 1.14
CA PHE A 75 -19.51 7.90 1.73
C PHE A 75 -19.22 7.52 3.19
N SER A 76 -18.21 8.13 3.82
CA SER A 76 -17.81 7.80 5.20
C SER A 76 -18.35 8.84 6.19
N ASN A 77 -18.84 8.39 7.35
CA ASN A 77 -19.18 9.29 8.46
C ASN A 77 -17.94 9.97 9.04
N ASP A 78 -16.80 9.27 9.04
CA ASP A 78 -15.50 9.85 9.37
C ASP A 78 -14.99 10.70 8.20
N LYS A 79 -14.82 12.00 8.45
CA LYS A 79 -14.41 13.00 7.46
C LYS A 79 -12.92 13.35 7.52
N ARG A 80 -12.12 12.62 8.31
CA ARG A 80 -10.67 12.82 8.35
C ARG A 80 -10.06 12.73 6.93
N PRO A 81 -9.29 13.74 6.49
CA PRO A 81 -8.81 13.87 5.11
C PRO A 81 -7.70 12.89 4.74
N TYR A 82 -6.94 12.37 5.70
CA TYR A 82 -5.76 11.53 5.45
C TYR A 82 -5.87 10.16 6.08
N LYS A 83 -5.22 9.18 5.43
CA LYS A 83 -4.98 7.85 5.99
C LYS A 83 -3.84 7.91 7.00
N THR A 84 -3.97 7.17 8.09
CA THR A 84 -2.96 7.02 9.16
C THR A 84 -1.99 5.86 8.90
N HIS A 85 -2.00 5.34 7.67
CA HIS A 85 -1.17 4.21 7.24
C HIS A 85 -0.64 4.45 5.82
N THR A 86 0.44 3.76 5.50
CA THR A 86 0.98 3.66 4.14
C THR A 86 0.63 2.31 3.54
N GLY A 87 -0.10 2.34 2.43
CA GLY A 87 -0.47 1.15 1.68
C GLY A 87 0.29 1.06 0.36
N ILE A 88 0.86 -0.10 0.07
CA ILE A 88 1.53 -0.40 -1.20
C ILE A 88 0.82 -1.59 -1.83
N HIS A 89 0.46 -1.48 -3.10
CA HIS A 89 -0.24 -2.54 -3.84
C HIS A 89 0.48 -2.82 -5.17
N PHE A 90 1.05 -4.02 -5.28
CA PHE A 90 1.62 -4.55 -6.52
C PHE A 90 0.54 -5.32 -7.26
N ARG A 91 0.15 -4.82 -8.44
CA ARG A 91 -0.96 -5.38 -9.23
C ARG A 91 -0.43 -6.40 -10.24
N HIS A 92 -1.23 -7.43 -10.47
CA HIS A 92 -1.06 -8.35 -11.59
C HIS A 92 -1.65 -7.72 -12.86
N ASP A 93 -0.78 -7.45 -13.83
CA ASP A 93 -0.99 -6.69 -15.06
C ASP A 93 -1.53 -5.25 -14.82
N THR A 94 -1.30 -4.34 -15.77
CA THR A 94 -1.65 -2.90 -15.59
C THR A 94 -3.11 -2.55 -15.88
N ASP A 95 -3.96 -3.52 -16.23
CA ASP A 95 -5.35 -3.26 -16.57
C ASP A 95 -6.18 -2.85 -15.35
N ARG A 96 -7.28 -2.13 -15.59
CA ARG A 96 -8.15 -1.57 -14.54
C ARG A 96 -9.04 -2.63 -13.86
N ASP A 97 -8.79 -3.90 -14.13
CA ASP A 97 -9.57 -5.00 -13.57
C ASP A 97 -9.21 -5.22 -12.09
N VAL A 98 -10.21 -5.04 -11.23
CA VAL A 98 -10.09 -5.17 -9.77
C VAL A 98 -10.11 -6.63 -9.30
N HIS A 99 -10.41 -7.58 -10.20
CA HIS A 99 -10.49 -9.01 -9.92
C HIS A 99 -9.18 -9.76 -10.21
N LYS A 100 -8.08 -9.04 -10.41
CA LYS A 100 -6.75 -9.62 -10.58
C LYS A 100 -6.06 -9.81 -9.23
N PRO A 101 -5.17 -10.82 -9.10
CA PRO A 101 -4.41 -11.00 -7.89
C PRO A 101 -3.48 -9.80 -7.63
N GLY A 102 -3.19 -9.56 -6.36
CA GLY A 102 -2.29 -8.47 -5.97
C GLY A 102 -1.61 -8.73 -4.65
N PHE A 103 -0.39 -8.21 -4.50
CA PHE A 103 0.32 -8.16 -3.22
C PHE A 103 0.09 -6.80 -2.57
N TYR A 104 -0.36 -6.82 -1.33
CA TYR A 104 -0.56 -5.64 -0.51
C TYR A 104 0.40 -5.62 0.67
N LEU A 105 1.02 -4.48 0.91
CA LEU A 105 1.79 -4.20 2.12
C LEU A 105 1.15 -3.03 2.86
N HIS A 106 0.94 -3.21 4.16
CA HIS A 106 0.36 -2.24 5.07
C HIS A 106 1.36 -1.85 6.14
N ILE A 107 1.62 -0.55 6.27
CA ILE A 107 2.50 0.03 7.28
C ILE A 107 1.71 1.02 8.13
N GLU A 108 1.53 0.69 9.41
CA GLU A 108 0.81 1.49 10.40
C GLU A 108 1.46 1.27 11.78
N PRO A 109 1.47 2.26 12.70
CA PRO A 109 2.07 2.12 14.02
C PRO A 109 1.51 0.97 14.86
N GLU A 110 0.21 0.70 14.75
CA GLU A 110 -0.49 -0.31 15.55
C GLU A 110 -0.36 -1.74 14.99
N GLY A 111 0.04 -1.87 13.72
CA GLY A 111 0.17 -3.17 13.08
C GLY A 111 0.56 -3.07 11.62
N CYS A 112 1.61 -3.80 11.25
CA CYS A 112 2.01 -3.97 9.87
C CYS A 112 1.65 -5.37 9.39
N PHE A 113 1.15 -5.49 8.17
CA PHE A 113 0.85 -6.79 7.58
C PHE A 113 1.07 -6.79 6.07
N ALA A 114 1.26 -7.97 5.51
CA ALA A 114 1.25 -8.21 4.08
C ALA A 114 0.09 -9.16 3.74
N GLY A 115 -0.53 -8.95 2.57
CA GLY A 115 -1.59 -9.80 2.06
C GLY A 115 -1.36 -10.10 0.58
N LEU A 116 -1.82 -11.27 0.15
CA LEU A 116 -1.89 -11.68 -1.24
C LEU A 116 -3.28 -12.25 -1.48
N GLY A 117 -3.88 -11.93 -2.62
CA GLY A 117 -5.09 -12.62 -3.03
C GLY A 117 -5.81 -11.92 -4.16
N ILE A 118 -7.01 -12.41 -4.45
CA ILE A 118 -7.91 -11.86 -5.44
C ILE A 118 -9.12 -11.26 -4.71
N TRP A 119 -9.40 -9.98 -4.97
CA TRP A 119 -10.55 -9.32 -4.35
C TRP A 119 -11.84 -9.66 -5.09
N ARG A 120 -12.74 -10.39 -4.42
CA ARG A 120 -14.07 -10.78 -4.95
C ARG A 120 -14.02 -11.31 -6.41
N PRO A 121 -13.30 -12.41 -6.68
CA PRO A 121 -13.26 -12.99 -8.02
C PRO A 121 -14.67 -13.36 -8.51
N ASP A 122 -14.87 -13.36 -9.83
CA ASP A 122 -16.08 -13.90 -10.43
C ASP A 122 -16.16 -15.43 -10.27
N ALA A 123 -17.32 -16.01 -10.55
CA ALA A 123 -17.55 -17.43 -10.34
C ALA A 123 -16.58 -18.34 -11.14
N PRO A 124 -16.28 -18.06 -12.42
CA PRO A 124 -15.27 -18.82 -13.17
C PRO A 124 -13.87 -18.77 -12.55
N THR A 125 -13.39 -17.57 -12.18
CA THR A 125 -12.05 -17.40 -11.59
C THR A 125 -11.96 -18.10 -10.23
N LEU A 126 -13.00 -17.97 -9.39
CA LEU A 126 -13.04 -18.63 -8.09
C LEU A 126 -13.01 -20.16 -8.22
N ARG A 127 -13.74 -20.72 -9.21
CA ARG A 127 -13.71 -22.17 -9.47
C ARG A 127 -12.31 -22.61 -9.89
N ALA A 128 -11.68 -21.91 -10.83
CA ALA A 128 -10.34 -22.26 -11.31
C ALA A 128 -9.30 -22.28 -10.18
N VAL A 129 -9.33 -21.28 -9.28
CA VAL A 129 -8.45 -21.25 -8.11
C VAL A 129 -8.69 -22.45 -7.20
N ARG A 130 -9.95 -22.80 -6.93
CA ARG A 130 -10.30 -23.92 -6.04
C ARG A 130 -9.90 -25.27 -6.61
N GLU A 131 -10.08 -25.47 -7.91
CA GLU A 131 -9.67 -26.70 -8.60
C GLU A 131 -8.15 -26.87 -8.51
N HIS A 132 -7.38 -25.81 -8.77
CA HIS A 132 -5.92 -25.85 -8.66
C HIS A 132 -5.41 -26.06 -7.22
N MET A 133 -6.14 -25.61 -6.20
CA MET A 133 -5.77 -25.86 -4.80
C MET A 133 -6.03 -27.30 -4.33
N ALA A 134 -6.87 -28.05 -5.03
CA ALA A 134 -7.23 -29.43 -4.69
C ALA A 134 -6.33 -30.47 -5.37
N GLU A 135 -5.50 -30.04 -6.32
CA GLU A 135 -4.45 -30.82 -7.00
C GLU A 135 -3.18 -30.91 -6.13
#